data_AF-A0A1E4SRZ8-F1
#
_entry.id   AF-A0A1E4SRZ8-F1
#
_cell.length_a   1.000
_cell.length_b   1.000
_cell.length_c   1.000
_cell.angle_alpha   90.00
_cell.angle_beta   90.00
_cell.angle_gamma   90.00
#
_symmetry.space_group_name_H-M   'P 1'
#
loop_
_entity.id
_entity.type
_entity.pdbx_description
1 polymer ?
#
loop_
_entity_poly.entity_id
_entity_poly.type
_entity_poly.pdbx_seq_one_letter_code
_entity_poly.pdbx_strand_id
1 'polypeptide(L)'
;MSSVLYIVGGVLVLHAAYSSMEFHLLAKSMHQECTFTTVPSDIIHETVYGLVLIILGAIRSVRNEVAYTVEGSESSEGALKGININVAVKQDHEYLRPIEMKRAVAVSERIGLNDYAEFESRVDFVDLVEKRKEFNQWSEAQ
;
A
#
# COMPACT_ATOMS: atom_id res chain seq x y z
N MET A 1 -9.22 0.85 -8.24
CA MET A 1 -10.68 0.96 -7.98
C MET A 1 -11.00 1.38 -6.54
N SER A 2 -10.20 0.99 -5.53
CA SER A 2 -10.38 1.48 -4.15
C SER A 2 -10.31 3.01 -4.04
N SER A 3 -9.36 3.66 -4.73
CA SER A 3 -9.23 5.13 -4.74
C SER A 3 -10.49 5.84 -5.24
N VAL A 4 -11.20 5.28 -6.21
CA VAL A 4 -12.44 5.86 -6.75
C VAL A 4 -13.55 5.81 -5.71
N LEU A 5 -13.70 4.69 -5.01
CA LEU A 5 -14.69 4.54 -3.94
C LEU A 5 -14.44 5.52 -2.79
N TYR A 6 -13.17 5.73 -2.42
CA TYR A 6 -12.81 6.74 -1.42
C TYR A 6 -13.13 8.16 -1.88
N ILE A 7 -12.82 8.52 -3.12
CA ILE A 7 -13.10 9.86 -3.65
C ILE A 7 -14.61 10.09 -3.70
N VAL A 8 -15.37 9.17 -4.27
CA VAL A 8 -16.84 9.30 -4.39
C VAL A 8 -17.51 9.32 -3.02
N GLY A 9 -17.15 8.39 -2.13
CA GLY A 9 -17.68 8.36 -0.77
C GLY A 9 -17.30 9.61 0.03
N GLY A 10 -16.07 10.10 -0.12
CA GLY A 10 -15.60 11.34 0.52
C GLY A 10 -16.35 12.58 0.03
N VAL A 11 -16.59 12.70 -1.28
CA VAL A 11 -17.39 13.79 -1.86
C VAL A 11 -18.84 13.74 -1.35
N LEU A 12 -19.47 12.57 -1.28
CA LEU A 12 -20.83 12.42 -0.75
C LEU A 12 -20.93 12.82 0.73
N VAL A 13 -19.97 12.40 1.56
CA VAL A 13 -19.94 12.78 2.98
C VAL A 13 -19.70 14.28 3.14
N LEU A 14 -18.81 14.88 2.34
CA LEU A 14 -18.60 16.33 2.36
C LEU A 14 -19.83 17.11 1.90
N HIS A 15 -20.52 16.63 0.87
CA HIS A 15 -21.76 17.23 0.38
C HIS A 15 -22.85 17.17 1.46
N ALA A 16 -23.09 15.98 2.04
CA ALA A 16 -24.06 15.81 3.12
C ALA A 16 -23.69 16.64 4.37
N ALA A 17 -22.40 16.79 4.69
CA ALA A 17 -21.94 17.63 5.78
C ALA A 17 -22.22 19.12 5.52
N TYR A 18 -22.00 19.60 4.28
CA TYR A 18 -22.34 20.96 3.89
C TYR A 18 -23.86 21.20 3.97
N SER A 19 -24.67 20.30 3.42
CA SER A 19 -26.14 20.37 3.49
C SER A 19 -26.66 20.34 4.93
N SER A 20 -26.06 19.51 5.79
CA SER A 20 -26.39 19.48 7.22
C SER A 20 -26.06 20.79 7.92
N MET A 21 -24.90 21.40 7.61
CA MET A 21 -24.50 22.70 8.16
C MET A 21 -25.48 23.79 7.75
N GLU A 22 -25.82 23.90 6.47
CA GLU A 22 -26.80 24.87 5.98
C GLU A 22 -28.17 24.66 6.63
N PHE A 23 -28.64 23.42 6.71
CA PHE A 23 -29.89 23.08 7.38
C PHE A 23 -29.90 23.51 8.85
N HIS A 24 -28.82 23.26 9.60
CA HIS A 24 -28.73 23.67 11.00
C HIS A 24 -28.63 25.19 11.17
N LEU A 25 -27.97 25.90 10.25
CA LEU A 25 -27.91 27.36 10.26
C LEU A 25 -29.30 27.97 10.02
N LEU A 26 -30.05 27.42 9.04
CA LEU A 26 -31.43 27.81 8.76
C LEU A 26 -32.38 27.43 9.90
N ALA A 27 -32.25 26.22 10.45
CA ALA A 27 -33.07 25.79 11.58
C ALA A 27 -32.89 26.69 12.81
N LYS A 28 -31.65 27.16 13.04
CA LYS A 28 -31.34 28.12 14.11
C LYS A 28 -31.92 29.51 13.85
N SER A 29 -31.90 29.99 12.60
CA SER A 29 -32.47 31.31 12.26
C SER A 29 -34.01 31.29 12.22
N MET A 30 -34.62 30.15 11.92
CA MET A 30 -36.09 29.98 11.84
C MET A 30 -36.74 29.44 13.12
N HIS A 31 -35.94 29.14 14.16
CA HIS A 31 -36.41 28.65 15.46
C HIS A 31 -37.36 29.60 16.21
N GLN A 32 -37.60 30.80 15.69
CA GLN A 32 -38.57 31.73 16.23
C GLN A 32 -40.02 31.45 15.77
N GLU A 33 -40.24 30.65 14.71
CA GLU A 33 -41.59 30.40 14.15
C GLU A 33 -41.90 28.91 13.86
N CYS A 34 -40.91 28.02 13.70
CA CYS A 34 -41.15 26.62 13.31
C CYS A 34 -40.31 25.60 14.10
N THR A 35 -40.96 24.56 14.63
CA THR A 35 -40.36 23.39 15.31
C THR A 35 -39.75 22.39 14.31
N PHE A 36 -38.79 22.81 13.48
CA PHE A 36 -37.99 21.89 12.67
C PHE A 36 -36.85 21.33 13.50
N THR A 37 -37.11 20.27 14.28
CA THR A 37 -36.10 19.65 15.17
C THR A 37 -35.44 18.41 14.56
N THR A 38 -35.98 17.88 13.47
CA THR A 38 -35.51 16.64 12.84
C THR A 38 -34.80 16.93 11.52
N VAL A 39 -33.61 16.35 11.33
CA VAL A 39 -32.86 16.41 10.07
C VAL A 39 -33.67 15.73 8.96
N PRO A 40 -33.72 16.30 7.74
CA PRO A 40 -34.39 15.68 6.60
C PRO A 40 -33.81 14.30 6.30
N SER A 41 -34.69 13.37 5.91
CA SER A 41 -34.29 12.00 5.61
C SER A 41 -33.27 11.90 4.46
N ASP A 42 -33.26 12.83 3.52
CA ASP A 42 -32.33 12.85 2.39
C ASP A 42 -30.86 12.94 2.85
N ILE A 43 -30.54 13.88 3.75
CA ILE A 43 -29.20 14.06 4.34
C ILE A 43 -28.75 12.79 5.09
N ILE A 44 -29.70 12.10 5.73
CA ILE A 44 -29.44 10.83 6.44
C ILE A 44 -29.03 9.75 5.44
N HIS A 45 -29.80 9.57 4.36
CA HIS A 45 -29.49 8.55 3.35
C HIS A 45 -28.17 8.85 2.63
N GLU A 46 -27.91 10.11 2.26
CA GLU A 46 -26.66 10.50 1.59
C GLU A 46 -25.43 10.20 2.46
N THR A 47 -25.50 10.51 3.76
CA THR A 47 -24.43 10.20 4.72
C THR A 47 -24.22 8.69 4.86
N VAL A 48 -25.31 7.91 4.93
CA VAL A 48 -25.25 6.44 5.04
C VAL A 48 -24.61 5.83 3.80
N TYR A 49 -25.04 6.24 2.59
CA TYR A 49 -24.45 5.75 1.34
C TYR A 49 -22.98 6.15 1.20
N GLY A 50 -22.63 7.40 1.54
CA GLY A 50 -21.24 7.86 1.55
C GLY A 50 -20.34 7.04 2.48
N LEU A 51 -20.82 6.76 3.71
CA LEU A 51 -20.09 5.95 4.67
C LEU A 51 -19.91 4.50 4.19
N VAL A 52 -20.95 3.88 3.65
CA VAL A 52 -20.88 2.51 3.08
C VAL A 52 -19.84 2.45 1.97
N LEU A 53 -19.80 3.43 1.07
CA LEU A 53 -18.81 3.47 -0.02
C LEU A 53 -17.37 3.59 0.50
N ILE A 54 -17.13 4.40 1.54
CA ILE A 54 -15.80 4.51 2.16
C ILE A 54 -15.39 3.18 2.80
N ILE A 55 -16.29 2.51 3.52
CA ILE A 55 -16.01 1.20 4.14
C ILE A 55 -15.69 0.15 3.08
N LEU A 56 -16.47 0.09 1.99
CA LEU A 56 -16.21 -0.82 0.87
C LEU A 56 -14.88 -0.49 0.18
N GLY A 57 -14.56 0.80 0.03
CA GLY A 57 -13.28 1.29 -0.45
C GLY A 57 -12.13 0.79 0.42
N ALA A 58 -12.29 0.83 1.74
CA ALA A 58 -11.30 0.37 2.70
C ALA A 58 -11.05 -1.14 2.65
N ILE A 59 -12.11 -1.95 2.62
CA ILE A 59 -11.97 -3.40 2.48
C ILE A 59 -11.28 -3.75 1.16
N ARG A 60 -11.61 -3.06 0.06
CA ARG A 60 -10.97 -3.26 -1.25
C ARG A 60 -9.53 -2.73 -1.32
N SER A 61 -9.16 -1.82 -0.43
CA SER A 61 -7.81 -1.25 -0.37
C SER A 61 -6.80 -2.21 0.24
N VAL A 62 -7.24 -3.09 1.14
CA VAL A 62 -6.39 -4.13 1.71
C VAL A 62 -6.15 -5.20 0.65
N ARG A 63 -5.00 -5.17 -0.02
CA ARG A 63 -4.50 -6.24 -0.88
C ARG A 63 -2.99 -6.30 -0.72
N ASN A 64 -2.44 -7.51 -0.76
CA ASN A 64 -1.00 -7.69 -0.69
C ASN A 64 -0.35 -7.22 -1.99
N GLU A 65 0.77 -6.51 -1.87
CA GLU A 65 1.51 -6.00 -3.01
C GLU A 65 2.19 -7.16 -3.76
N VAL A 66 2.30 -7.00 -5.08
CA VAL A 66 3.08 -7.94 -5.89
C VAL A 66 4.53 -7.54 -5.73
N ALA A 67 5.33 -8.45 -5.18
CA ALA A 67 6.76 -8.27 -5.07
C ALA A 67 7.45 -8.71 -6.37
N TYR A 68 8.55 -8.05 -6.70
CA TYR A 68 9.40 -8.42 -7.83
C TYR A 68 10.63 -9.15 -7.29
N THR A 69 10.97 -10.27 -7.91
CA THR A 69 12.20 -10.98 -7.56
C THR A 69 13.41 -10.09 -7.82
N VAL A 70 14.34 -10.06 -6.86
CA VAL A 70 15.66 -9.47 -7.03
C VAL A 70 16.60 -10.61 -7.37
N GLU A 71 16.68 -10.98 -8.65
CA GLU A 71 17.75 -11.85 -9.13
C GLU A 71 19.07 -11.08 -9.09
N GLY A 72 19.73 -11.15 -7.94
CA GLY A 72 21.05 -10.57 -7.67
C GLY A 72 21.67 -11.03 -6.34
N SER A 73 20.96 -11.86 -5.58
CA SER A 73 21.42 -12.42 -4.31
C SER A 73 21.72 -13.90 -4.50
N GLU A 74 22.98 -14.17 -4.80
CA GLU A 74 23.68 -15.45 -4.61
C GLU A 74 23.00 -16.73 -5.11
N SER A 75 23.09 -16.98 -6.43
CA SER A 75 23.28 -18.37 -6.86
C SER A 75 24.70 -18.79 -6.48
N SER A 76 24.79 -19.71 -5.52
CA SER A 76 25.94 -20.61 -5.38
C SER A 76 26.35 -21.09 -6.79
N GLU A 77 27.64 -20.96 -7.11
CA GLU A 77 28.26 -21.16 -8.45
C GLU A 77 28.22 -19.94 -9.41
N GLY A 78 29.11 -18.99 -9.16
CA GLY A 78 30.16 -18.63 -10.13
C GLY A 78 29.78 -17.97 -11.47
N ALA A 79 28.55 -17.51 -11.67
CA ALA A 79 28.17 -16.76 -12.87
C ALA A 79 27.37 -15.50 -12.50
N LEU A 80 28.02 -14.34 -12.65
CA LEU A 80 27.38 -13.02 -12.66
C LEU A 80 26.42 -12.93 -13.85
N LYS A 81 25.20 -13.44 -13.67
CA LYS A 81 24.12 -13.26 -14.64
C LYS A 81 23.40 -11.97 -14.25
N GLY A 82 23.40 -10.99 -15.16
CA GLY A 82 22.90 -9.64 -14.92
C GLY A 82 21.52 -9.60 -14.27
N ILE A 83 21.31 -8.55 -13.47
CA ILE A 83 20.09 -8.28 -12.70
C ILE A 83 18.88 -8.28 -13.64
N ASN A 84 18.16 -9.40 -13.71
CA ASN A 84 16.91 -9.51 -14.44
C ASN A 84 15.76 -9.35 -13.44
N ILE A 85 15.33 -8.11 -13.20
CA ILE A 85 14.13 -7.80 -12.41
C ILE A 85 12.89 -8.15 -13.23
N ASN A 86 12.60 -9.43 -13.47
CA ASN A 86 11.59 -9.78 -14.48
C ASN A 86 10.63 -10.92 -14.11
N VAL A 87 10.55 -11.32 -12.83
CA VAL A 87 9.49 -12.23 -12.38
C VAL A 87 8.71 -11.63 -11.22
N ALA A 88 7.45 -11.29 -11.50
CA ALA A 88 6.49 -10.91 -10.49
C ALA A 88 6.16 -12.15 -9.64
N VAL A 89 6.56 -12.13 -8.37
CA VAL A 89 6.26 -13.20 -7.42
C VAL A 89 4.90 -12.89 -6.79
N LYS A 90 3.88 -13.60 -7.28
CA LYS A 90 2.55 -13.52 -6.67
C LYS A 90 2.60 -14.18 -5.29
N GLN A 91 2.10 -13.45 -4.30
CA GLN A 91 1.97 -13.90 -2.93
C GLN A 91 0.87 -14.98 -2.83
N ASP A 92 1.08 -15.98 -1.95
CA ASP A 92 0.13 -17.10 -1.76
C ASP A 92 -1.23 -16.62 -1.21
N HIS A 93 -1.24 -15.52 -0.46
CA HIS A 93 -2.43 -14.90 0.11
C HIS A 93 -2.68 -13.51 -0.50
N GLU A 94 -3.92 -13.27 -0.94
CA GLU A 94 -4.32 -12.03 -1.64
C GLU A 94 -4.40 -10.80 -0.72
N TYR A 95 -4.67 -10.99 0.57
CA TYR A 95 -4.97 -9.89 1.50
C TYR A 95 -3.85 -9.61 2.49
N LEU A 96 -3.53 -10.60 3.34
CA LEU A 96 -2.62 -10.44 4.48
C LEU A 96 -1.44 -11.39 4.36
N ARG A 97 -0.31 -10.96 4.92
CA ARG A 97 0.90 -11.79 5.02
C ARG A 97 0.72 -12.87 6.10
N PRO A 98 1.32 -14.06 5.94
CA PRO A 98 1.24 -15.11 6.95
C PRO A 98 2.00 -14.70 8.23
N ILE A 99 1.46 -15.08 9.39
CA ILE A 99 2.08 -14.82 10.71
C ILE A 99 3.12 -15.89 11.06
N GLU A 100 2.94 -17.11 10.56
CA GLU A 100 3.88 -18.21 10.79
C GLU A 100 5.24 -17.88 10.18
N MET A 101 6.27 -17.79 11.01
CA MET A 101 7.62 -17.38 10.62
C MET A 101 8.19 -18.23 9.47
N LYS A 102 7.98 -19.55 9.50
CA LYS A 102 8.38 -20.45 8.40
C LYS A 102 7.80 -20.02 7.05
N ARG A 103 6.54 -19.57 7.02
CA ARG A 103 5.87 -19.13 5.79
C ARG A 103 6.25 -17.71 5.42
N ALA A 104 6.40 -16.83 6.41
CA ALA A 104 6.82 -15.45 6.18
C ALA A 104 8.23 -15.39 5.55
N VAL A 105 9.18 -16.17 6.09
CA VAL A 105 10.55 -16.25 5.57
C VAL A 105 10.57 -16.88 4.18
N ALA A 106 9.79 -17.95 3.94
CA ALA A 106 9.71 -18.58 2.62
C ALA A 106 9.22 -17.61 1.52
N VAL A 107 8.40 -16.61 1.87
CA VAL A 107 8.01 -15.56 0.94
C VAL A 107 9.19 -14.63 0.63
N SER A 108 9.94 -14.18 1.64
CA SER A 108 11.14 -13.34 1.45
C SER A 108 12.19 -14.04 0.61
N GLU A 109 12.45 -15.33 0.88
CA GLU A 109 13.37 -16.17 0.12
C GLU A 109 12.97 -16.29 -1.35
N ARG A 110 11.67 -16.48 -1.65
CA ARG A 110 11.17 -16.50 -3.03
C ARG A 110 11.39 -15.18 -3.77
N ILE A 111 11.44 -14.06 -3.06
CA ILE A 111 11.73 -12.74 -3.62
C ILE A 111 13.26 -12.54 -3.79
N GLY A 112 14.09 -13.40 -3.19
CA GLY A 112 15.55 -13.27 -3.14
C GLY A 112 16.02 -12.33 -2.04
N LEU A 113 15.16 -12.00 -1.07
CA LEU A 113 15.50 -11.19 0.08
C LEU A 113 15.87 -12.08 1.26
N ASN A 114 16.98 -11.74 1.91
CA ASN A 114 17.34 -12.30 3.21
C ASN A 114 17.17 -11.20 4.27
N ASP A 115 16.36 -11.48 5.30
CA ASP A 115 16.13 -10.57 6.42
C ASP A 115 17.43 -10.33 7.23
N TYR A 116 18.41 -11.24 7.11
CA TYR A 116 19.72 -11.15 7.75
C TYR A 116 20.84 -10.66 6.81
N ALA A 117 20.49 -10.16 5.61
CA ALA A 117 21.46 -9.73 4.61
C ALA A 117 22.48 -8.72 5.15
N GLU A 118 22.08 -7.83 6.07
CA GLU A 118 22.99 -6.86 6.70
C GLU A 118 24.14 -7.55 7.46
N PHE A 119 23.85 -8.64 8.15
CA PHE A 119 24.84 -9.39 8.92
C PHE A 119 25.69 -10.31 8.04
N GLU A 120 25.09 -10.91 7.02
CA GLU A 120 25.78 -11.84 6.10
C GLU A 120 26.70 -11.11 5.13
N SER A 121 26.23 -10.00 4.53
CA SER A 121 27.00 -9.23 3.55
C SER A 121 28.20 -8.51 4.14
N ARG A 122 28.24 -8.35 5.48
CA ARG A 122 29.36 -7.74 6.22
C ARG A 122 29.85 -6.45 5.56
N VAL A 123 28.91 -5.53 5.30
CA VAL A 123 29.18 -4.28 4.57
C VAL A 123 30.35 -3.48 5.16
N ASP A 124 30.51 -3.54 6.49
CA ASP A 124 31.60 -2.87 7.22
C ASP A 124 33.00 -3.40 6.89
N PHE A 125 33.12 -4.63 6.39
CA PHE A 125 34.39 -5.32 6.12
C PHE A 125 34.68 -5.48 4.63
N VAL A 126 33.95 -4.77 3.76
CA VAL A 126 34.14 -4.84 2.32
C VAL A 126 35.46 -4.15 1.92
N ASP A 127 36.31 -4.85 1.17
CA ASP A 127 37.50 -4.24 0.57
C ASP A 127 37.09 -3.31 -0.59
N LEU A 128 37.10 -2.01 -0.29
CA LEU A 128 36.78 -0.96 -1.25
C LEU A 128 37.77 -0.87 -2.40
N VAL A 129 39.04 -1.22 -2.19
CA VAL A 129 40.08 -1.15 -3.22
C VAL A 129 39.91 -2.29 -4.21
N GLU A 130 39.64 -3.49 -3.71
CA GLU A 130 39.34 -4.65 -4.53
C GLU A 130 38.06 -4.44 -5.37
N LYS A 131 36.97 -3.98 -4.76
CA LYS A 131 35.71 -3.69 -5.49
C LYS A 131 35.88 -2.66 -6.59
N ARG A 132 36.74 -1.65 -6.40
CA ARG A 132 37.07 -0.67 -7.45
C ARG A 132 37.85 -1.30 -8.60
N LYS A 133 38.78 -2.23 -8.32
CA LYS A 133 39.50 -2.96 -9.37
C LYS A 133 38.55 -3.84 -10.18
N GLU A 134 37.68 -4.58 -9.51
CA GLU A 134 36.64 -5.40 -10.17
C GLU A 134 35.77 -4.55 -11.09
N PHE A 135 35.31 -3.39 -10.60
CA PHE A 135 34.51 -2.47 -11.40
C PHE A 135 35.26 -1.94 -12.62
N ASN A 136 36.53 -1.54 -12.45
CA ASN A 136 37.35 -1.05 -13.56
C ASN A 136 37.56 -2.15 -14.63
N GLN A 137 37.87 -3.38 -14.20
CA GLN A 137 38.02 -4.52 -15.11
C GLN A 137 36.73 -4.82 -15.87
N TRP A 138 35.57 -4.77 -15.21
CA TRP A 138 34.28 -4.90 -15.87
C TRP A 138 34.03 -3.77 -16.88
N SER A 139 34.38 -2.53 -16.52
CA SER A 139 34.19 -1.37 -17.41
C SER A 139 35.08 -1.40 -18.66
N GLU A 140 36.28 -1.99 -18.54
CA GLU A 140 37.22 -2.15 -19.66
C GLU A 140 36.85 -3.33 -20.57
N ALA A 141 36.10 -4.30 -20.05
CA ALA A 141 35.63 -5.48 -20.79
C ALA A 141 34.35 -5.24 -21.62
N GLN A 142 33.79 -4.03 -21.57
CA GLN A 142 32.54 -3.63 -22.23
C GLN A 142 32.79 -2.65 -23.37
#